data_AF-A0A4R3HZA9-F1
#
_entry.id   AF-A0A4R3HZA9-F1
#
_cell.length_a   1.000
_cell.length_b   1.000
_cell.length_c   1.000
_cell.angle_alpha   90.00
_cell.angle_beta   90.00
_cell.angle_gamma   90.00
#
_symmetry.space_group_name_H-M   'P 1'
#
loop_
_entity.id
_entity.type
_entity.pdbx_description
1 polymer ?
#
loop_
_entity_poly.entity_id
_entity_poly.type
_entity_poly.pdbx_seq_one_letter_code
_entity_poly.pdbx_strand_id
1 'polypeptide(L)'
;MITDREKLMETRRHCKDLKHTEIAVQSLDFSGSILDVSPAWLDAMGYQREEVIGRHFFEFLDKQSLMKVDSCFPRLKDFGYVDAVPLGLMRKDKSVLKVTLTGTSLYGPNGTFIRTFCELTPAANEQ
;
A
#
# COMPACT_ATOMS: atom_id res chain seq x y z
N MET A 1 -26.50 -0.55 -3.79
CA MET A 1 -25.52 -1.60 -3.48
C MET A 1 -24.49 -1.58 -4.59
N ILE A 2 -23.39 -0.86 -4.39
CA ILE A 2 -22.28 -0.79 -5.34
C ILE A 2 -21.67 -2.19 -5.38
N THR A 3 -21.65 -2.79 -6.55
CA THR A 3 -21.32 -4.22 -6.70
C THR A 3 -19.80 -4.37 -6.60
N ASP A 4 -19.29 -5.39 -5.92
CA ASP A 4 -17.85 -5.75 -5.80
C ASP A 4 -17.04 -5.59 -7.11
N ARG A 5 -17.71 -5.77 -8.24
CA ARG A 5 -17.18 -5.59 -9.60
C ARG A 5 -16.75 -4.17 -9.95
N GLU A 6 -17.43 -3.13 -9.46
CA GLU A 6 -17.09 -1.73 -9.73
C GLU A 6 -15.80 -1.34 -8.98
N LYS A 7 -15.67 -1.76 -7.72
CA LYS A 7 -14.44 -1.62 -6.93
C LYS A 7 -13.24 -2.30 -7.60
N LEU A 8 -13.41 -3.55 -8.09
CA LEU A 8 -12.38 -4.29 -8.83
C LEU A 8 -11.95 -3.61 -10.15
N MET A 9 -12.89 -2.97 -10.85
CA MET A 9 -12.61 -2.23 -12.09
C MET A 9 -11.91 -0.89 -11.82
N GLU A 10 -12.24 -0.23 -10.71
CA GLU A 10 -11.61 1.01 -10.27
C GLU A 10 -10.18 0.75 -9.75
N THR A 11 -9.97 -0.34 -8.99
CA THR A 11 -8.64 -0.87 -8.67
C THR A 11 -7.81 -1.05 -9.94
N ARG A 12 -8.36 -1.71 -10.98
CA ARG A 12 -7.68 -1.89 -12.27
C ARG A 12 -7.34 -0.59 -13.00
N ARG A 13 -8.09 0.49 -12.78
CA ARG A 13 -7.85 1.80 -13.43
C ARG A 13 -6.67 2.53 -12.80
N HIS A 14 -6.49 2.43 -11.49
CA HIS A 14 -5.33 2.94 -10.77
C HIS A 14 -4.07 2.07 -10.91
N CYS A 15 -4.22 0.79 -11.26
CA CYS A 15 -3.11 -0.16 -11.39
C CYS A 15 -2.17 0.10 -12.57
N LYS A 16 -2.62 0.78 -13.63
CA LYS A 16 -1.89 0.77 -14.91
C LYS A 16 -0.69 1.72 -14.96
N ASP A 17 -0.70 2.83 -14.22
CA ASP A 17 0.41 3.78 -14.21
C ASP A 17 0.56 4.49 -12.86
N LEU A 18 1.18 3.81 -11.90
CA LEU A 18 1.62 4.42 -10.63
C LEU A 18 2.51 5.64 -10.86
N LYS A 19 3.18 5.71 -12.02
CA LYS A 19 4.09 6.79 -12.40
C LYS A 19 3.41 8.15 -12.60
N HIS A 20 2.10 8.19 -12.78
CA HIS A 20 1.36 9.43 -13.08
C HIS A 20 0.28 9.75 -12.04
N THR A 21 0.26 9.04 -10.91
CA THR A 21 -0.75 9.29 -9.89
C THR A 21 -0.28 10.32 -8.85
N GLU A 22 -1.17 11.26 -8.53
CA GLU A 22 -0.98 12.27 -7.49
C GLU A 22 -1.26 11.73 -6.08
N ILE A 23 -1.69 10.46 -5.97
CA ILE A 23 -1.89 9.79 -4.68
C ILE A 23 -0.70 8.91 -4.32
N ALA A 24 -0.38 8.85 -3.03
CA ALA A 24 0.68 7.98 -2.52
C ALA A 24 0.22 6.52 -2.56
N VAL A 25 0.80 5.73 -3.47
CA VAL A 25 0.42 4.34 -3.68
C VAL A 25 1.67 3.49 -3.77
N GLN A 26 1.64 2.33 -3.13
CA GLN A 26 2.62 1.28 -3.34
C GLN A 26 1.96 -0.04 -3.75
N SER A 27 2.79 -0.92 -4.28
CA SER A 27 2.38 -2.25 -4.65
C SER A 27 3.41 -3.27 -4.21
N LEU A 28 2.90 -4.37 -3.64
CA LEU A 28 3.72 -5.40 -3.03
C LEU A 28 3.53 -6.75 -3.73
N ASP A 29 4.57 -7.56 -3.70
CA ASP A 29 4.50 -8.96 -4.10
C ASP A 29 3.88 -9.83 -2.99
N PHE A 30 3.92 -11.16 -3.19
CA PHE A 30 3.40 -12.10 -2.21
C PHE A 30 4.17 -12.10 -0.89
N SER A 31 5.46 -11.76 -0.90
CA SER A 31 6.28 -11.70 0.32
C SER A 31 6.03 -10.42 1.12
N GLY A 32 5.61 -9.33 0.46
CA GLY A 32 5.57 -7.98 1.06
C GLY A 32 6.68 -7.07 0.54
N SER A 33 7.44 -7.53 -0.46
CA SER A 33 8.47 -6.75 -1.13
C SER A 33 7.84 -5.75 -2.10
N ILE A 34 8.37 -4.53 -2.12
CA ILE A 34 7.87 -3.44 -2.95
C ILE A 34 8.19 -3.70 -4.42
N LEU A 35 7.15 -3.89 -5.22
CA LEU A 35 7.24 -4.02 -6.67
C LEU A 35 7.27 -2.65 -7.36
N ASP A 36 6.47 -1.70 -6.85
CA ASP A 36 6.31 -0.39 -7.45
C ASP A 36 5.76 0.62 -6.45
N VAL A 37 6.05 1.91 -6.68
CA VAL A 37 5.59 3.06 -5.90
C VAL A 37 5.29 4.24 -6.82
N SER A 38 4.34 5.08 -6.44
CA SER A 38 4.05 6.34 -7.14
C SER A 38 5.05 7.45 -6.78
N PRO A 39 5.19 8.50 -7.62
CA PRO A 39 5.98 9.68 -7.27
C PRO A 39 5.53 10.33 -5.95
N ALA A 40 4.22 10.46 -5.73
CA ALA A 40 3.67 11.01 -4.50
C ALA A 40 4.07 10.18 -3.25
N TRP A 41 4.22 8.86 -3.39
CA TRP A 41 4.74 8.02 -2.30
C TRP A 41 6.20 8.36 -1.99
N LEU A 42 7.03 8.51 -3.02
CA LEU A 42 8.46 8.85 -2.89
C LEU A 42 8.63 10.22 -2.24
N ASP A 43 7.88 11.21 -2.70
CA ASP A 43 7.88 12.57 -2.15
C ASP A 43 7.43 12.58 -0.68
N ALA A 44 6.37 11.84 -0.36
CA ALA A 44 5.86 11.75 1.01
C ALA A 44 6.83 11.06 1.96
N MET A 45 7.59 10.08 1.49
CA MET A 45 8.52 9.27 2.29
C MET A 45 9.96 9.81 2.30
N GLY A 46 10.32 10.64 1.33
CA GLY A 46 11.65 11.24 1.17
C GLY A 46 12.72 10.29 0.61
N TYR A 47 12.31 9.20 -0.04
CA TYR A 47 13.24 8.23 -0.66
C TYR A 47 13.27 8.35 -2.17
N GLN A 48 14.36 7.90 -2.78
CA GLN A 48 14.43 7.65 -4.22
C GLN A 48 13.88 6.26 -4.55
N ARG A 49 13.42 6.08 -5.79
CA ARG A 49 12.81 4.83 -6.24
C ARG A 49 13.75 3.63 -6.07
N GLU A 50 15.00 3.80 -6.47
CA GLU A 50 16.03 2.77 -6.42
C GLU A 50 16.37 2.36 -4.97
N GLU A 51 16.06 3.20 -3.99
CA GLU A 51 16.27 2.92 -2.56
C GLU A 51 15.14 2.10 -1.94
N VAL A 52 14.02 1.90 -2.65
CA VAL A 52 12.80 1.28 -2.10
C VAL A 52 12.31 0.07 -2.88
N ILE A 53 12.51 0.03 -4.20
CA ILE A 53 12.11 -1.13 -5.00
C ILE A 53 12.88 -2.38 -4.54
N GLY A 54 12.16 -3.47 -4.33
CA GLY A 54 12.70 -4.75 -3.86
C GLY A 54 12.89 -4.86 -2.34
N ARG A 55 12.74 -3.76 -1.58
CA ARG A 55 12.79 -3.80 -0.12
C ARG A 55 11.46 -4.25 0.47
N HIS A 56 11.51 -4.75 1.69
CA HIS A 56 10.30 -5.19 2.38
C HIS A 56 9.55 -3.98 2.91
N PHE A 57 8.25 -3.86 2.62
CA PHE A 57 7.44 -2.72 3.08
C PHE A 57 7.48 -2.53 4.60
N PHE A 58 7.69 -3.62 5.34
CA PHE A 58 7.71 -3.60 6.79
C PHE A 58 8.91 -2.86 7.37
N GLU A 59 9.98 -2.69 6.58
CA GLU A 59 11.14 -1.87 6.96
C GLU A 59 10.79 -0.39 7.11
N PHE A 60 9.70 0.04 6.48
CA PHE A 60 9.21 1.42 6.51
C PHE A 60 8.13 1.64 7.57
N LEU A 61 7.83 0.64 8.42
CA LEU A 61 6.83 0.78 9.49
C LEU A 61 7.50 1.14 10.81
N ASP A 62 6.81 1.93 11.63
CA ASP A 62 7.14 2.01 13.05
C ASP A 62 6.81 0.68 13.77
N LYS A 63 7.32 0.54 15.00
CA LYS A 63 7.18 -0.70 15.76
C LYS A 63 5.72 -1.09 16.04
N GLN A 64 4.84 -0.11 16.26
CA GLN A 64 3.43 -0.36 16.55
C GLN A 64 2.69 -0.84 15.29
N SER A 65 3.02 -0.24 14.16
CA SER A 65 2.41 -0.49 12.86
C SER A 65 2.89 -1.81 12.27
N LEU A 66 4.14 -2.20 12.54
CA LEU A 66 4.66 -3.52 12.21
C LEU A 66 3.77 -4.63 12.77
N MET A 67 3.39 -4.54 14.05
CA MET A 67 2.51 -5.54 14.69
C MET A 67 1.12 -5.58 14.03
N LYS A 68 0.57 -4.42 13.64
CA LYS A 68 -0.72 -4.35 12.94
C LYS A 68 -0.63 -5.01 11.57
N VAL A 69 0.36 -4.63 10.77
CA VAL A 69 0.52 -5.13 9.41
C VAL A 69 0.83 -6.63 9.41
N ASP A 70 1.63 -7.13 10.35
CA ASP A 70 1.90 -8.56 10.46
C ASP A 70 0.61 -9.39 10.62
N SER A 71 -0.37 -8.86 11.38
CA SER A 71 -1.69 -9.50 11.52
C SER A 71 -2.67 -9.26 10.37
N CYS A 72 -2.56 -8.11 9.66
CA CYS A 72 -3.48 -7.72 8.59
C CYS A 72 -3.03 -8.16 7.20
N PHE A 73 -1.73 -8.27 6.95
CA PHE A 73 -1.18 -8.59 5.63
C PHE A 73 -1.57 -9.99 5.14
N PRO A 74 -1.58 -11.04 5.98
CA PRO A 74 -2.15 -12.34 5.60
C PRO A 74 -3.62 -12.22 5.18
N ARG A 75 -4.41 -11.41 5.90
CA ARG A 75 -5.83 -11.18 5.56
C ARG A 75 -5.99 -10.44 4.23
N LEU A 76 -5.11 -9.49 3.90
CA LEU A 76 -5.11 -8.85 2.59
C LEU A 76 -4.85 -9.86 1.46
N LYS A 77 -4.02 -10.89 1.71
CA LYS A 77 -3.77 -11.98 0.74
C LYS A 77 -4.97 -12.92 0.59
N ASP A 78 -5.66 -13.23 1.69
CA ASP A 78 -6.75 -14.22 1.69
C ASP A 78 -8.10 -13.61 1.31
N PHE A 79 -8.42 -12.42 1.81
CA PHE A 79 -9.71 -11.74 1.61
C PHE A 79 -9.66 -10.68 0.50
N GLY A 80 -8.47 -10.36 0.01
CA GLY A 80 -8.27 -9.46 -1.14
C GLY A 80 -8.48 -7.98 -0.88
N TYR A 81 -8.87 -7.58 0.34
CA TYR A 81 -9.13 -6.19 0.70
C TYR A 81 -8.84 -5.91 2.18
N VAL A 82 -8.27 -4.73 2.45
CA VAL A 82 -8.22 -4.12 3.78
C VAL A 82 -8.59 -2.65 3.64
N ASP A 83 -9.35 -2.15 4.61
CA ASP A 83 -9.78 -0.76 4.62
C ASP A 83 -9.31 -0.05 5.88
N ALA A 84 -8.97 1.22 5.73
CA ALA A 84 -8.76 2.15 6.81
C ALA A 84 -7.81 1.64 7.93
N VAL A 85 -6.64 1.09 7.57
CA VAL A 85 -5.65 0.61 8.54
C VAL A 85 -4.72 1.75 8.94
N PRO A 86 -4.76 2.28 10.18
CA PRO A 86 -3.88 3.36 10.59
C PRO A 86 -2.46 2.86 10.85
N LEU A 87 -1.50 3.44 10.14
CA LEU A 87 -0.08 3.12 10.17
C LEU A 87 0.78 4.36 10.41
N GLY A 88 1.91 4.16 11.08
CA GLY A 88 3.04 5.08 11.15
C GLY A 88 4.15 4.57 10.25
N LEU A 89 4.53 5.38 9.26
CA LEU A 89 5.60 5.09 8.32
C LEU A 89 6.86 5.88 8.68
N MET A 90 8.00 5.20 8.70
CA MET A 90 9.32 5.77 8.94
C MET A 90 9.87 6.41 7.66
N ARG A 91 9.90 7.74 7.62
CA ARG A 91 10.52 8.51 6.54
C ARG A 91 12.05 8.41 6.58
N LYS A 92 12.70 8.80 5.48
CA LYS A 92 14.17 8.82 5.37
C LYS A 92 14.83 9.73 6.39
N ASP A 93 14.19 10.86 6.72
CA ASP A 93 14.64 11.81 7.74
C ASP A 93 14.40 11.33 9.19
N LYS A 94 13.91 10.10 9.36
CA LYS A 94 13.53 9.46 10.63
C LYS A 94 12.27 10.03 11.29
N SER A 95 11.56 10.96 10.65
CA SER A 95 10.23 11.37 11.10
C SER A 95 9.20 10.29 10.81
N VAL A 96 8.09 10.32 11.56
CA VAL A 96 6.96 9.40 11.36
C VAL A 96 5.87 10.09 10.57
N LEU A 97 5.48 9.49 9.45
CA LEU A 97 4.32 9.85 8.65
C LEU A 97 3.12 8.99 9.07
N LYS A 98 2.12 9.61 9.68
CA LYS A 98 0.86 8.94 10.03
C LYS A 98 -0.06 8.89 8.81
N VAL A 99 -0.47 7.69 8.43
CA VAL A 99 -1.33 7.44 7.27
C VAL A 99 -2.41 6.42 7.60
N THR A 100 -3.44 6.44 6.79
CA THR A 100 -4.44 5.40 6.67
C THR A 100 -4.16 4.61 5.40
N LEU A 101 -3.98 3.30 5.53
CA LEU A 101 -3.75 2.38 4.43
C LEU A 101 -5.06 1.71 4.00
N THR A 102 -5.37 1.81 2.72
CA THR A 102 -6.43 1.02 2.07
C THR A 102 -5.77 0.15 1.00
N GLY A 103 -5.94 -1.16 1.10
CA GLY A 103 -5.24 -2.15 0.29
C GLY A 103 -6.21 -3.05 -0.48
N THR A 104 -5.90 -3.34 -1.74
CA THR A 104 -6.57 -4.36 -2.56
C THR A 104 -5.55 -5.33 -3.14
N SER A 105 -5.94 -6.60 -3.31
CA SER A 105 -5.11 -7.62 -3.97
C SER A 105 -5.63 -7.87 -5.38
N LEU A 106 -4.69 -7.97 -6.34
CA LEU A 106 -4.95 -8.34 -7.72
C LEU A 106 -4.67 -9.83 -7.91
N TYR A 107 -5.66 -10.54 -8.47
CA TYR A 107 -5.55 -11.95 -8.80
C TYR A 107 -5.65 -12.17 -10.32
N GLY A 108 -4.97 -13.21 -10.81
CA GLY A 108 -5.05 -13.68 -12.18
C GLY A 108 -6.32 -14.50 -12.45
N PRO A 109 -6.53 -14.92 -13.70
CA PRO A 109 -7.72 -15.67 -14.13
C PRO A 109 -7.98 -16.96 -13.33
N ASN A 110 -6.94 -17.55 -12.75
CA ASN A 110 -7.01 -18.81 -12.01
C ASN A 110 -7.03 -18.61 -10.48
N GLY A 111 -7.27 -17.38 -10.00
CA GLY A 111 -7.19 -17.05 -8.57
C GLY A 111 -5.76 -16.95 -8.02
N THR A 112 -4.74 -17.04 -8.88
CA THR A 112 -3.34 -16.84 -8.48
C THR A 112 -3.11 -15.39 -8.08
N PHE A 113 -2.57 -15.14 -6.89
CA PHE A 113 -2.16 -13.81 -6.45
C PHE A 113 -1.10 -13.23 -7.41
N ILE A 114 -1.28 -11.98 -7.83
CA ILE A 114 -0.32 -11.25 -8.67
C ILE A 114 0.45 -10.22 -7.82
N ARG A 115 -0.27 -9.27 -7.20
CA ARG A 115 0.30 -8.17 -6.41
C ARG A 115 -0.77 -7.45 -5.60
N THR A 116 -0.39 -6.67 -4.60
CA THR A 116 -1.28 -5.71 -3.93
C THR A 116 -1.22 -4.33 -4.56
N PHE A 117 -2.23 -3.50 -4.29
CA PHE A 117 -2.23 -2.06 -4.49
C PHE A 117 -2.72 -1.43 -3.19
N CYS A 118 -1.86 -0.64 -2.56
CA CYS A 118 -2.12 0.00 -1.29
C CYS A 118 -2.00 1.51 -1.45
N GLU A 119 -3.11 2.20 -1.22
CA GLU A 119 -3.17 3.65 -1.13
C GLU A 119 -2.87 4.10 0.30
N LEU A 120 -2.10 5.17 0.43
CA LEU A 120 -1.77 5.84 1.67
C LEU A 120 -2.38 7.23 1.66
N THR A 121 -3.33 7.46 2.55
CA THR A 121 -3.89 8.79 2.79
C THR A 121 -3.33 9.35 4.10
N PRO A 122 -2.98 10.64 4.18
CA PRO A 122 -2.63 11.24 5.47
C PRO A 122 -3.74 10.98 6.48
N ALA A 123 -3.37 10.53 7.68
CA ALA A 123 -4.36 10.35 8.74
C ALA A 123 -5.01 11.71 9.00
N ALA A 124 -6.35 11.78 8.94
CA ALA A 124 -7.07 12.98 9.29
C ALA A 124 -6.67 13.36 10.72
N ASN A 125 -6.17 14.59 10.91
CA ASN A 125 -5.93 15.10 12.26
C ASN A 125 -7.28 15.12 12.97
N GLU A 126 -7.47 14.23 13.94
CA GLU A 126 -8.51 14.40 14.96
C GLU A 126 -8.13 15.68 15.72
N GLN A 127 -8.75 16.80 15.35
CA GLN A 127 -8.72 18.05 16.11
C GLN A 127 -9.58 17.93 17.36
#